data_AF-A0AAV2RC78-F1
#
_entry.id   AF-A0AAV2RC78-F1
#
_cell.length_a   1.000
_cell.length_b   1.000
_cell.length_c   1.000
_cell.angle_alpha   90.00
_cell.angle_beta   90.00
_cell.angle_gamma   90.00
#
_symmetry.space_group_name_H-M   'P 1'
#
loop_
_entity.id
_entity.type
_entity.pdbx_description
1 polymer ?
#
loop_
_entity_poly.entity_id
_entity_poly.type
_entity_poly.pdbx_seq_one_letter_code
_entity_poly.pdbx_strand_id
1 'polypeptide(L)'
;GSTMGVSCRRYLGLALWSATTFIPMVAALKDQEGNFSSNRVARQINFGGQSQGFQGQTTPSCQFPFIYIGVTHTTCTTVNDPEGKLWCSTKTDSQNNHVPGGNFKHCTSADLAPQAPSAPSCRFPFIYNGVMHTTCITDNDPEGKLWCSTKTDNQNNHILDGGHFKHCTSANQG
;
A
#
# COMPACT_ATOMS: atom_id res chain seq x y z
N GLY A 1 26.76 41.85 42.20
CA GLY A 1 26.26 42.84 41.24
C GLY A 1 27.31 43.01 40.17
N SER A 2 26.84 43.03 38.92
CA SER A 2 27.49 43.67 37.76
C SER A 2 28.71 42.96 37.17
N THR A 3 28.56 42.17 36.12
CA THR A 3 28.41 42.49 34.67
C THR A 3 29.73 42.50 33.89
N MET A 4 29.69 41.75 32.79
CA MET A 4 30.43 41.93 31.52
C MET A 4 31.94 41.65 31.61
N GLY A 5 32.57 40.88 30.73
CA GLY A 5 32.22 40.46 29.37
C GLY A 5 33.52 40.46 28.54
N VAL A 6 33.48 39.75 27.43
CA VAL A 6 34.39 39.77 26.26
C VAL A 6 35.82 39.18 26.34
N SER A 7 35.87 37.96 25.79
CA SER A 7 36.62 37.57 24.58
C SER A 7 38.15 37.40 24.61
N CYS A 8 38.52 36.14 24.79
CA CYS A 8 39.51 35.34 24.05
C CYS A 8 40.64 36.04 23.27
N ARG A 9 41.88 35.81 23.72
CA ARG A 9 43.07 35.92 22.88
C ARG A 9 44.04 34.76 23.12
N ARG A 10 44.29 34.07 22.01
CA ARG A 10 45.39 33.17 21.62
C ARG A 10 46.37 32.66 22.68
N TYR A 11 46.27 31.34 22.86
CA TYR A 11 47.30 30.30 22.69
C TYR A 11 48.57 30.27 23.56
N LEU A 12 48.76 29.03 24.06
CA LEU A 12 50.02 28.36 24.41
C LEU A 12 50.70 28.81 25.70
N GLY A 13 50.32 28.16 26.79
CA GLY A 13 51.09 28.11 28.03
C GLY A 13 50.72 26.85 28.80
N LEU A 14 51.68 25.93 28.90
CA LEU A 14 51.65 24.75 29.76
C LEU A 14 51.27 25.16 31.20
N ALA A 15 50.26 24.51 31.77
CA ALA A 15 50.07 24.51 33.21
C ALA A 15 49.71 23.09 33.66
N LEU A 16 50.66 22.56 34.42
CA LEU A 16 50.67 21.30 35.11
C LEU A 16 49.53 21.23 36.14
N TRP A 17 48.92 20.04 36.19
CA TRP A 17 48.44 19.34 37.39
C TRP A 17 47.17 19.88 38.05
N SER A 18 46.11 19.08 37.97
CA SER A 18 45.96 18.07 39.03
C SER A 18 44.97 16.99 38.65
N ALA A 19 45.35 15.80 39.09
CA ALA A 19 44.70 14.53 38.87
C ALA A 19 43.25 14.51 39.30
N THR A 20 42.40 13.98 38.43
CA THR A 20 41.52 12.89 38.82
C THR A 20 41.43 11.91 37.65
N THR A 21 42.18 10.81 37.81
CA THR A 21 41.85 9.46 37.33
C THR A 21 41.73 9.24 35.80
N PHE A 22 42.90 9.17 35.15
CA PHE A 22 43.44 8.01 34.41
C PHE A 22 42.64 6.68 34.54
N ILE A 23 42.42 5.79 33.56
CA ILE A 23 42.59 5.67 32.08
C ILE A 23 41.69 4.45 31.60
N PRO A 24 41.80 3.85 30.38
CA PRO A 24 40.81 3.93 29.29
C PRO A 24 40.44 2.54 28.70
N MET A 25 40.16 2.52 27.38
CA MET A 25 40.14 1.37 26.46
C MET A 25 38.89 0.50 26.60
N VAL A 26 38.05 0.37 25.56
CA VAL A 26 38.34 -0.03 24.19
C VAL A 26 37.20 0.50 23.30
N ALA A 27 37.49 1.17 22.19
CA ALA A 27 37.53 0.59 20.84
C ALA A 27 36.35 -0.36 20.51
N ALA A 28 35.84 -0.17 19.30
CA ALA A 28 34.97 -1.06 18.51
C ALA A 28 33.46 -0.90 18.73
N LEU A 29 32.59 -0.91 17.72
CA LEU A 29 32.69 -0.97 16.26
C LEU A 29 31.24 -0.77 15.73
N LYS A 30 31.12 -0.16 14.55
CA LYS A 30 30.09 -0.38 13.51
C LYS A 30 28.63 0.03 13.75
N ASP A 31 28.18 0.91 12.86
CA ASP A 31 26.82 1.02 12.36
C ASP A 31 26.21 -0.35 12.03
N GLN A 32 24.95 -0.59 12.40
CA GLN A 32 23.94 -1.23 11.55
C GLN A 32 22.54 -0.96 12.11
N GLU A 33 21.78 -0.16 11.36
CA GLU A 33 20.50 -0.51 10.73
C GLU A 33 19.45 -1.28 11.55
N GLY A 34 18.22 -0.76 11.50
CA GLY A 34 17.06 -1.28 12.21
C GLY A 34 16.82 -2.76 12.00
N ASN A 35 16.35 -3.40 13.06
CA ASN A 35 15.65 -4.68 12.96
C ASN A 35 14.53 -4.72 13.99
N PHE A 36 13.31 -4.58 13.50
CA PHE A 36 12.09 -4.94 14.22
C PHE A 36 12.04 -6.47 14.26
N SER A 37 12.87 -7.08 15.11
CA SER A 37 12.80 -8.52 15.33
C SER A 37 11.82 -8.81 16.45
N SER A 38 10.66 -9.28 16.04
CA SER A 38 9.57 -9.75 16.89
C SER A 38 10.04 -10.98 17.68
N ASN A 39 10.61 -10.75 18.87
CA ASN A 39 10.62 -11.74 19.94
C ASN A 39 11.06 -11.09 21.26
N ARG A 40 10.10 -10.57 22.03
CA ARG A 40 10.33 -10.39 23.47
C ARG A 40 9.40 -11.31 24.23
N VAL A 41 10.03 -12.25 24.92
CA VAL A 41 9.47 -13.05 26.00
C VAL A 41 8.48 -12.20 26.80
N ALA A 42 7.22 -12.61 26.78
CA ALA A 42 6.16 -11.97 27.56
C ALA A 42 6.50 -12.09 29.04
N ARG A 43 7.15 -11.07 29.62
CA ARG A 43 7.02 -10.82 31.06
C ARG A 43 5.58 -10.39 31.26
N GLN A 44 4.75 -11.31 31.76
CA GLN A 44 3.40 -11.00 32.23
C GLN A 44 3.52 -10.02 33.40
N ILE A 45 3.44 -8.73 33.08
CA ILE A 45 3.11 -7.67 34.03
C ILE A 45 1.58 -7.63 34.09
N ASN A 46 1.06 -8.11 35.21
CA ASN A 46 -0.37 -8.22 35.49
C ASN A 46 -0.92 -6.82 35.79
N PHE A 47 -1.18 -6.04 34.73
CA PHE A 47 -1.92 -4.79 34.86
C PHE A 47 -3.41 -5.11 34.83
N GLY A 48 -4.08 -5.00 35.97
CA GLY A 48 -5.54 -4.99 36.08
C GLY A 48 -6.17 -3.72 35.50
N GLY A 49 -5.77 -3.34 34.29
CA GLY A 49 -6.38 -2.28 33.49
C GLY A 49 -7.26 -2.92 32.45
N GLN A 50 -8.53 -2.52 32.37
CA GLN A 50 -9.41 -2.94 31.30
C GLN A 50 -8.82 -2.48 29.98
N SER A 51 -8.21 -3.41 29.24
CA SER A 51 -7.89 -3.23 27.84
C SER A 51 -9.22 -3.11 27.11
N GLN A 52 -9.72 -1.89 27.01
CA GLN A 52 -10.48 -1.53 25.83
C GLN A 52 -9.54 -1.79 24.67
N GLY A 53 -9.66 -2.98 24.08
CA GLY A 53 -9.04 -3.24 22.79
C GLY A 53 -9.41 -2.06 21.91
N PHE A 54 -8.40 -1.40 21.35
CA PHE A 54 -8.64 -0.46 20.27
C PHE A 54 -9.44 -1.25 19.24
N GLN A 55 -10.74 -1.00 19.19
CA GLN A 55 -11.59 -1.43 18.11
C GLN A 55 -10.97 -0.77 16.90
N GLY A 56 -10.14 -1.50 16.17
CA GLY A 56 -9.70 -1.08 14.85
C GLY A 56 -10.98 -0.88 14.07
N GLN A 57 -11.42 0.37 13.97
CA GLN A 57 -12.59 0.74 13.24
C GLN A 57 -12.32 0.29 11.81
N THR A 58 -12.96 -0.80 11.39
CA THR A 58 -12.85 -1.33 10.04
C THR A 58 -13.62 -0.39 9.12
N THR A 59 -13.06 0.80 8.88
CA THR A 59 -13.60 1.74 7.90
C THR A 59 -13.59 1.03 6.56
N PRO A 60 -14.75 0.85 5.92
CA PRO A 60 -14.82 0.07 4.69
C PRO A 60 -13.96 0.74 3.61
N SER A 61 -13.15 -0.05 2.90
CA SER A 61 -12.21 0.48 1.90
C SER A 61 -12.94 0.93 0.64
N CYS A 62 -12.36 1.90 -0.08
CA CYS A 62 -12.86 2.27 -1.40
C CYS A 62 -12.80 1.05 -2.35
N GLN A 63 -13.89 0.82 -3.09
CA GLN A 63 -13.99 -0.21 -4.11
C GLN A 63 -13.89 0.44 -5.49
N PHE A 64 -12.82 0.12 -6.21
CA PHE A 64 -12.60 0.58 -7.58
C PHE A 64 -12.53 -0.62 -8.54
N PRO A 65 -12.94 -0.44 -9.81
CA PRO A 65 -13.73 0.69 -10.32
C PRO A 65 -15.17 0.66 -9.79
N PHE A 66 -15.83 1.82 -9.71
CA PHE A 66 -17.27 1.91 -9.44
C PHE A 66 -17.96 2.83 -10.43
N ILE A 67 -19.22 2.54 -10.76
CA ILE A 67 -20.06 3.34 -11.63
C ILE A 67 -21.00 4.16 -10.74
N TYR A 68 -20.97 5.48 -10.89
CA TYR A 68 -21.91 6.39 -10.26
C TYR A 68 -22.49 7.32 -11.31
N ILE A 69 -23.82 7.49 -11.31
CA ILE A 69 -24.57 8.27 -12.31
C ILE A 69 -24.19 7.99 -13.77
N GLY A 70 -23.88 6.72 -14.08
CA GLY A 70 -23.49 6.28 -15.43
C GLY A 70 -22.04 6.54 -15.81
N VAL A 71 -21.20 7.03 -14.89
CA VAL A 71 -19.78 7.29 -15.12
C VAL A 71 -18.93 6.33 -14.28
N THR A 72 -17.95 5.68 -14.93
CA THR A 72 -16.97 4.83 -14.26
C THR A 72 -15.90 5.68 -13.59
N HIS A 73 -15.79 5.56 -12.27
CA HIS A 73 -14.78 6.18 -11.43
C HIS A 73 -13.75 5.14 -10.99
N THR A 74 -12.48 5.42 -11.29
CA THR A 74 -11.31 4.66 -10.81
C THR A 74 -10.57 5.38 -9.68
N THR A 75 -11.02 6.59 -9.33
CA THR A 75 -10.48 7.44 -8.27
C THR A 75 -11.63 8.11 -7.53
N CYS A 76 -11.32 8.73 -6.39
CA CYS A 76 -12.31 9.48 -5.64
C CYS A 76 -12.92 10.60 -6.48
N THR A 77 -14.22 10.83 -6.30
CA THR A 77 -14.99 11.82 -7.05
C THR A 77 -15.65 12.81 -6.10
N THR A 78 -15.87 14.04 -6.55
CA THR A 78 -16.68 15.05 -5.84
C THR A 78 -18.11 15.10 -6.33
N VAL A 79 -18.46 14.26 -7.31
CA VAL A 79 -19.76 14.26 -7.97
C VAL A 79 -20.88 14.06 -6.95
N ASN A 80 -21.87 14.96 -6.97
CA ASN A 80 -23.03 14.99 -6.07
C ASN A 80 -22.71 15.06 -4.57
N ASP A 81 -21.49 15.45 -4.20
CA ASP A 81 -21.21 15.82 -2.81
C ASP A 81 -21.54 17.31 -2.59
N PRO A 82 -22.48 17.66 -1.69
CA PRO A 82 -22.91 19.05 -1.49
C PRO A 82 -21.81 19.94 -0.88
N GLU A 83 -20.79 19.34 -0.26
CA GLU A 83 -19.65 20.04 0.35
C GLU A 83 -18.41 20.03 -0.57
N GLY A 84 -18.51 19.42 -1.75
CA GLY A 84 -17.39 19.24 -2.69
C GLY A 84 -16.30 18.29 -2.17
N LYS A 85 -16.61 17.45 -1.19
CA LYS A 85 -15.67 16.47 -0.62
C LYS A 85 -15.49 15.30 -1.57
N LEU A 86 -14.23 14.85 -1.69
CA LEU A 86 -13.90 13.64 -2.43
C LEU A 86 -14.43 12.42 -1.68
N TRP A 87 -15.14 11.57 -2.40
CA TRP A 87 -15.69 10.33 -1.88
C TRP A 87 -15.50 9.17 -2.86
N CYS A 88 -15.62 7.95 -2.34
CA CYS A 88 -15.55 6.73 -3.11
C CYS A 88 -16.66 5.76 -2.67
N SER A 89 -17.09 4.90 -3.58
CA SER A 89 -17.99 3.80 -3.22
C SER A 89 -17.25 2.78 -2.35
N THR A 90 -17.92 2.27 -1.33
CA THR A 90 -17.42 1.15 -0.50
C THR A 90 -18.15 -0.16 -0.78
N LYS A 91 -19.14 -0.13 -1.68
CA LYS A 91 -19.88 -1.31 -2.14
C LYS A 91 -20.43 -1.11 -3.54
N THR A 92 -20.16 -2.06 -4.43
CA THR A 92 -20.77 -2.10 -5.77
C THR A 92 -21.60 -3.36 -5.98
N ASP A 93 -22.48 -3.34 -6.98
CA ASP A 93 -23.17 -4.52 -7.48
C ASP A 93 -22.29 -5.33 -8.47
N SER A 94 -22.87 -6.36 -9.08
CA SER A 94 -22.19 -7.24 -10.06
C SER A 94 -21.79 -6.54 -11.37
N GLN A 95 -22.32 -5.34 -11.64
CA GLN A 95 -22.00 -4.51 -12.79
C GLN A 95 -21.10 -3.32 -12.43
N ASN A 96 -20.56 -3.31 -11.20
CA ASN A 96 -19.79 -2.21 -10.61
C ASN A 96 -20.61 -0.94 -10.29
N ASN A 97 -21.95 -0.95 -10.34
CA ASN A 97 -22.72 0.22 -9.93
C ASN A 97 -22.65 0.41 -8.41
N HIS A 98 -22.47 1.66 -7.98
CA HIS A 98 -22.52 2.04 -6.57
C HIS A 98 -23.88 1.67 -5.95
N VAL A 99 -23.83 0.93 -4.84
CA VAL A 99 -25.04 0.56 -4.08
C VAL A 99 -25.43 1.72 -3.15
N PRO A 100 -26.62 2.35 -3.32
CA PRO A 100 -27.07 3.41 -2.42
C PRO A 100 -27.26 2.93 -0.97
N GLY A 101 -27.46 3.87 -0.04
CA GLY A 101 -27.73 3.55 1.38
C GLY A 101 -26.51 3.65 2.29
N GLY A 102 -25.62 4.61 2.02
CA GLY A 102 -24.46 4.88 2.88
C GLY A 102 -23.23 4.02 2.57
N ASN A 103 -23.19 3.32 1.44
CA ASN A 103 -22.01 2.57 1.00
C ASN A 103 -20.97 3.47 0.32
N PHE A 104 -20.61 4.55 1.00
CA PHE A 104 -19.56 5.47 0.56
C PHE A 104 -18.72 5.90 1.75
N LYS A 105 -17.51 6.39 1.47
CA LYS A 105 -16.70 7.11 2.45
C LYS A 105 -16.04 8.31 1.80
N HIS A 106 -15.72 9.30 2.62
CA HIS A 106 -14.85 10.38 2.19
C HIS A 106 -13.41 9.87 2.07
N CYS A 107 -12.76 10.32 1.01
CA CYS A 107 -11.39 9.97 0.72
C CYS A 107 -10.44 10.77 1.61
N THR A 108 -9.41 10.07 2.06
CA THR A 108 -8.25 10.63 2.75
C THR A 108 -7.07 10.63 1.79
N SER A 109 -5.95 11.22 2.18
CA SER A 109 -4.73 11.27 1.37
C SER A 109 -4.26 9.88 0.91
N ALA A 110 -4.56 8.82 1.66
CA ALA A 110 -4.25 7.43 1.30
C ALA A 110 -5.08 6.92 0.11
N ASP A 111 -6.31 7.41 -0.04
CA ASP A 111 -7.23 7.03 -1.12
C ASP A 111 -7.01 7.84 -2.41
N LEU A 112 -6.30 8.99 -2.29
CA LEU A 112 -5.96 9.88 -3.40
C LEU A 112 -4.68 9.48 -4.12
N ALA A 113 -3.92 8.53 -3.58
CA ALA A 113 -2.86 7.89 -4.34
C ALA A 113 -3.50 7.35 -5.64
N PRO A 114 -2.87 7.53 -6.81
CA PRO A 114 -3.34 6.89 -8.02
C PRO A 114 -3.40 5.39 -7.73
N GLN A 115 -4.60 4.88 -7.46
CA GLN A 115 -4.84 3.47 -7.54
C GLN A 115 -4.75 3.22 -9.03
N ALA A 116 -3.54 2.87 -9.48
CA ALA A 116 -3.32 2.40 -10.83
C ALA A 116 -4.47 1.42 -11.09
N PRO A 117 -5.28 1.64 -12.15
CA PRO A 117 -6.42 0.78 -12.43
C PRO A 117 -5.89 -0.63 -12.27
N SER A 118 -6.44 -1.38 -11.30
CA SER A 118 -5.88 -2.67 -10.89
C SER A 118 -5.61 -3.44 -12.18
N ALA A 119 -4.33 -3.57 -12.54
CA ALA A 119 -3.98 -3.94 -13.89
C ALA A 119 -4.75 -5.21 -14.21
N PRO A 120 -5.53 -5.26 -15.31
CA PRO A 120 -6.54 -6.30 -15.51
C PRO A 120 -5.91 -7.67 -15.22
N SER A 121 -6.36 -8.34 -14.16
CA SER A 121 -5.71 -9.59 -13.75
C SER A 121 -6.13 -10.73 -14.67
N CYS A 122 -5.31 -11.79 -14.73
CA CYS A 122 -5.70 -12.99 -15.46
C CYS A 122 -6.99 -13.55 -14.86
N ARG A 123 -8.00 -13.77 -15.69
CA ARG A 123 -9.25 -14.40 -15.29
C ARG A 123 -9.21 -15.87 -15.72
N PHE A 124 -9.10 -16.75 -14.73
CA PHE A 124 -9.18 -18.19 -14.94
C PHE A 124 -10.48 -18.74 -14.35
N PRO A 125 -11.07 -19.79 -14.97
CA PRO A 125 -10.77 -20.30 -16.30
C PRO A 125 -11.29 -19.37 -17.42
N PHE A 126 -10.67 -19.43 -18.60
CA PHE A 126 -11.18 -18.76 -19.81
C PHE A 126 -11.15 -19.70 -21.01
N ILE A 127 -12.06 -19.50 -21.96
CA ILE A 127 -12.14 -20.25 -23.21
C ILE A 127 -11.55 -19.39 -24.32
N TYR A 128 -10.57 -19.92 -25.04
CA TYR A 128 -9.99 -19.29 -26.23
C TYR A 128 -9.97 -20.30 -27.37
N ASN A 129 -10.40 -19.88 -28.56
CA ASN A 129 -10.52 -20.74 -29.74
C ASN A 129 -11.28 -22.07 -29.49
N GLY A 130 -12.28 -22.05 -28.60
CA GLY A 130 -13.08 -23.21 -28.23
C GLY A 130 -12.46 -24.16 -27.19
N VAL A 131 -11.28 -23.84 -26.65
CA VAL A 131 -10.59 -24.65 -25.63
C VAL A 131 -10.57 -23.90 -24.30
N MET A 132 -10.86 -24.61 -23.21
CA MET A 132 -10.80 -24.06 -21.86
C MET A 132 -9.37 -24.10 -21.32
N HIS A 133 -8.89 -22.94 -20.85
CA HIS A 133 -7.57 -22.74 -20.29
C HIS A 133 -7.68 -22.27 -18.84
N THR A 134 -6.95 -22.94 -17.98
CA THR A 134 -6.78 -22.60 -16.55
C THR A 134 -5.41 -21.99 -16.26
N THR A 135 -4.54 -21.94 -17.25
CA THR A 135 -3.18 -21.39 -17.18
C THR A 135 -2.94 -20.45 -18.35
N CYS A 136 -1.82 -19.73 -18.32
CA CYS A 136 -1.42 -18.90 -19.46
C CYS A 136 -1.13 -19.76 -20.69
N ILE A 137 -1.44 -19.22 -21.86
CA ILE A 137 -1.26 -19.87 -23.16
C ILE A 137 -0.40 -19.01 -24.09
N THR A 138 0.21 -19.62 -25.09
CA THR A 138 0.97 -18.91 -26.14
C THR A 138 0.17 -18.78 -27.44
N ASP A 139 -1.09 -19.23 -27.44
CA ASP A 139 -1.87 -19.41 -28.67
C ASP A 139 -2.12 -18.06 -29.36
N ASN A 140 -1.83 -18.01 -30.66
CA ASN A 140 -2.05 -16.83 -31.51
C ASN A 140 -1.27 -15.56 -31.09
N ASP A 141 -0.24 -15.69 -30.24
CA ASP A 141 0.70 -14.60 -29.99
C ASP A 141 1.83 -14.65 -31.04
N PRO A 142 2.03 -13.59 -31.86
CA PRO A 142 3.05 -13.57 -32.91
C PRO A 142 4.49 -13.71 -32.38
N GLU A 143 4.71 -13.38 -31.11
CA GLU A 143 6.01 -13.45 -30.44
C GLU A 143 6.15 -14.72 -29.57
N GLY A 144 5.13 -15.59 -29.52
CA GLY A 144 5.09 -16.79 -28.68
C GLY A 144 5.06 -16.50 -27.17
N LYS A 145 4.65 -15.30 -26.75
CA LYS A 145 4.56 -14.91 -25.34
C LYS A 145 3.36 -15.57 -24.67
N LEU A 146 3.56 -15.99 -23.42
CA LEU A 146 2.48 -16.46 -22.57
C LEU A 146 1.54 -15.30 -22.24
N TRP A 147 0.26 -15.51 -22.43
CA TRP A 147 -0.79 -14.55 -22.15
C TRP A 147 -2.01 -15.23 -21.51
N CYS A 148 -2.85 -14.42 -20.90
CA CYS A 148 -4.10 -14.83 -20.28
C CYS A 148 -5.21 -13.82 -20.60
N SER A 149 -6.45 -14.28 -20.65
CA SER A 149 -7.61 -13.40 -20.78
C SER A 149 -7.80 -12.56 -19.52
N THR A 150 -8.08 -11.27 -19.68
CA THR A 150 -8.43 -10.37 -18.58
C THR A 150 -9.92 -10.05 -18.55
N LYS A 151 -10.67 -10.49 -19.57
CA LYS A 151 -12.12 -10.33 -19.66
C LYS A 151 -12.75 -11.46 -20.45
N THR A 152 -13.81 -12.03 -19.88
CA THR A 152 -14.59 -13.10 -20.49
C THR A 152 -16.06 -12.74 -20.49
N ASP A 153 -16.82 -13.35 -21.41
CA ASP A 153 -18.28 -13.30 -21.43
C ASP A 153 -18.91 -14.19 -20.33
N ASN A 154 -20.24 -14.32 -20.35
CA ASN A 154 -20.99 -15.13 -19.38
C ASN A 154 -20.73 -16.65 -19.49
N GLN A 155 -20.08 -17.10 -20.56
CA GLN A 155 -19.71 -18.50 -20.81
C GLN A 155 -18.21 -18.75 -20.64
N ASN A 156 -17.47 -17.78 -20.09
CA ASN A 156 -16.02 -17.77 -19.98
C ASN A 156 -15.26 -17.62 -21.31
N ASN A 157 -15.92 -17.33 -22.44
CA ASN A 157 -15.20 -17.06 -23.68
C ASN A 157 -14.45 -15.73 -23.58
N HIS A 158 -13.19 -15.74 -23.99
CA HIS A 158 -12.38 -14.55 -24.10
C HIS A 158 -13.02 -13.54 -25.07
N ILE A 159 -13.14 -12.29 -24.63
CA ILE A 159 -13.66 -11.20 -25.46
C ILE A 159 -12.52 -10.69 -26.34
N LEU A 160 -12.60 -10.98 -27.64
CA LEU A 160 -11.58 -10.64 -28.64
C LEU A 160 -11.46 -9.12 -28.92
N ASP A 161 -12.51 -8.36 -28.63
CA ASP A 161 -12.52 -6.90 -28.84
C ASP A 161 -11.74 -6.17 -27.74
N GLY A 162 -11.07 -5.07 -28.08
CA GLY A 162 -10.53 -4.13 -27.07
C GLY A 162 -9.29 -4.59 -26.29
N GLY A 163 -8.55 -5.60 -26.76
CA GLY A 163 -7.26 -5.99 -26.17
C GLY A 163 -7.37 -6.54 -24.74
N HIS A 164 -8.41 -7.33 -24.47
CA HIS A 164 -8.67 -7.90 -23.14
C HIS A 164 -7.78 -9.09 -22.77
N PHE A 165 -6.48 -8.93 -22.98
CA PHE A 165 -5.45 -9.90 -22.61
C PHE A 165 -4.31 -9.21 -21.88
N LYS A 166 -3.50 -10.00 -21.19
CA LYS A 166 -2.19 -9.54 -20.69
C LYS A 166 -1.15 -10.63 -20.84
N HIS A 167 0.10 -10.22 -20.97
CA HIS A 167 1.21 -11.15 -20.88
C HIS A 167 1.38 -11.63 -19.44
N CYS A 168 1.67 -12.91 -19.31
CA CYS A 168 2.00 -13.54 -18.06
C CYS A 168 3.48 -13.32 -17.76
N THR A 169 3.74 -12.84 -16.54
CA THR A 169 5.07 -12.88 -15.93
C THR A 169 5.19 -14.15 -15.10
N SER A 170 6.40 -14.48 -14.65
CA SER A 170 6.66 -15.64 -13.79
C SER A 170 5.83 -15.66 -12.49
N ALA A 171 5.23 -14.53 -12.11
CA ALA A 171 4.36 -14.39 -10.95
C ALA A 171 2.86 -14.72 -11.21
N ASN A 172 2.46 -14.97 -12.46
CA ASN A 172 1.04 -15.06 -12.86
C ASN A 172 0.72 -16.30 -13.71
N GLN A 173 1.50 -17.38 -13.62
CA GLN A 173 1.40 -18.53 -14.54
C GLN A 173 0.38 -19.62 -14.17
N GLY A 174 -0.26 -19.53 -13.00
CA GLY A 174 -1.19 -20.53 -12.49
C GLY A 174 -0.86 -20.93 -11.07
#